data_AF-A0A3D2JXX3-F1
#
_entry.id   AF-A0A3D2JXX3-F1
#
_cell.length_a   1.000
_cell.length_b   1.000
_cell.length_c   1.000
_cell.angle_alpha   90.00
_cell.angle_beta   90.00
_cell.angle_gamma   90.00
#
_symmetry.space_group_name_H-M   'P 1'
#
loop_
_entity.id
_entity.type
_entity.pdbx_description
1 polymer ?
#
loop_
_entity_poly.entity_id
_entity_poly.type
_entity_poly.pdbx_seq_one_letter_code
_entity_poly.pdbx_strand_id
1 'polypeptide(L)'
;MPPNYPFPIKLISGGAKLARAEAANAGLDASDGNFLLFLDDDDWIAPEHIISLLSTLEANPQDGAAYSSTRKVSAIGEPAGIEFDRDFDPILLMRDNF
;
A
#
# COMPACT_ATOMS: atom_id res chain seq x y z
N MET A 1 12.70 -14.70 5.66
CA MET A 1 11.44 -15.15 5.02
C MET A 1 10.87 -16.30 5.83
N PRO A 2 9.61 -16.24 6.27
CA PRO A 2 8.96 -17.37 6.92
C PRO A 2 8.96 -18.57 5.97
N PRO A 3 9.31 -19.78 6.42
CA PRO A 3 9.48 -20.94 5.53
C PRO A 3 8.19 -21.38 4.82
N ASN A 4 7.01 -20.88 5.20
CA ASN A 4 5.70 -21.30 4.67
C ASN A 4 4.83 -20.11 4.23
N TYR A 5 5.40 -19.03 3.69
CA TYR A 5 4.56 -17.95 3.17
C TYR A 5 3.77 -18.46 1.94
N PRO A 6 2.42 -18.28 1.90
CA PRO A 6 1.58 -18.95 0.90
C PRO A 6 1.66 -18.35 -0.50
N PHE A 7 2.31 -17.19 -0.65
CA PHE A 7 2.44 -16.48 -1.92
C PHE A 7 3.91 -16.38 -2.36
N PRO A 8 4.19 -16.31 -3.68
CA PRO A 8 5.54 -16.06 -4.15
C PRO A 8 6.05 -14.71 -3.65
N ILE A 9 7.28 -14.66 -3.18
CA ILE A 9 7.94 -13.42 -2.77
C ILE A 9 9.24 -13.26 -3.54
N LYS A 10 9.42 -12.07 -4.13
CA LYS A 10 10.63 -11.64 -4.82
C LYS A 10 11.27 -10.52 -4.01
N LEU A 11 12.43 -10.78 -3.42
CA LEU A 11 13.21 -9.76 -2.70
C LEU A 11 14.16 -9.04 -3.67
N ILE A 12 14.03 -7.74 -3.79
CA ILE A 12 14.93 -6.89 -4.57
C ILE A 12 16.00 -6.31 -3.64
N SER A 13 17.27 -6.62 -3.90
CA SER A 13 18.40 -6.11 -3.11
C SER A 13 19.61 -5.83 -4.01
N GLY A 14 20.29 -4.70 -3.77
CA GLY A 14 21.38 -4.19 -4.62
C GLY A 14 22.74 -4.07 -3.92
N GLY A 15 22.94 -4.75 -2.79
CA GLY A 15 24.19 -4.67 -2.01
C GLY A 15 24.41 -3.38 -1.22
N ALA A 16 23.56 -2.36 -1.42
CA ALA A 16 23.52 -1.13 -0.65
C ALA A 16 22.07 -0.78 -0.27
N LYS A 17 21.91 0.02 0.80
CA LYS A 17 20.61 0.55 1.22
C LYS A 17 20.16 1.64 0.25
N LEU A 18 18.95 1.50 -0.27
CA LEU A 18 18.29 2.51 -1.11
C LEU A 18 17.52 3.52 -0.26
N ALA A 19 17.34 4.74 -0.76
CA ALA A 19 16.34 5.66 -0.21
C ALA A 19 14.92 5.12 -0.46
N ARG A 20 13.93 5.60 0.29
CA ARG A 20 12.55 5.09 0.23
C ARG A 20 11.96 5.09 -1.19
N ALA A 21 12.07 6.22 -1.90
CA ALA A 21 11.56 6.33 -3.27
C ALA A 21 12.30 5.41 -4.25
N GLU A 22 13.61 5.26 -4.10
CA GLU A 22 14.41 4.35 -4.93
C GLU A 22 14.04 2.88 -4.69
N ALA A 23 13.80 2.50 -3.44
CA ALA A 23 13.33 1.16 -3.08
C ALA A 23 11.93 0.87 -3.65
N ALA A 24 11.02 1.84 -3.55
CA ALA A 24 9.68 1.74 -4.14
C ALA A 24 9.73 1.59 -5.67
N ASN A 25 10.54 2.38 -6.36
CA ASN A 25 10.74 2.27 -7.81
C ASN A 25 11.35 0.92 -8.20
N ALA A 26 12.34 0.42 -7.47
CA ALA A 26 12.94 -0.88 -7.73
C ALA A 26 11.93 -2.04 -7.56
N GLY A 27 11.01 -1.93 -6.59
CA GLY A 27 9.90 -2.87 -6.43
C GLY A 27 8.89 -2.77 -7.56
N LEU A 28 8.55 -1.54 -7.99
CA LEU A 28 7.65 -1.26 -9.09
C LEU A 28 8.17 -1.85 -10.41
N ASP A 29 9.42 -1.57 -10.77
CA ASP A 29 10.07 -2.06 -12.00
C ASP A 29 10.18 -3.60 -12.04
N ALA A 30 10.21 -4.23 -10.87
CA ALA A 30 10.34 -5.68 -10.75
C ALA A 30 9.00 -6.42 -10.66
N SER A 31 7.87 -5.70 -10.67
CA SER A 31 6.52 -6.22 -10.53
C SER A 31 5.84 -6.42 -11.90
N ASP A 32 5.10 -7.51 -12.05
CA ASP A 32 4.48 -7.90 -13.33
C ASP A 32 2.92 -7.88 -13.27
N GLY A 33 2.35 -7.34 -12.19
CA GLY A 33 0.89 -7.31 -11.96
C GLY A 33 0.18 -6.18 -12.72
N ASN A 34 -1.07 -6.41 -13.12
CA ASN A 34 -1.93 -5.38 -13.74
C ASN A 34 -2.33 -4.28 -12.74
N PHE A 35 -2.37 -4.62 -11.46
CA PHE A 35 -2.65 -3.71 -10.35
C PHE A 35 -1.52 -3.81 -9.35
N LEU A 36 -1.13 -2.67 -8.79
CA LEU A 36 -0.01 -2.53 -7.87
C LEU A 36 -0.48 -1.76 -6.62
N LEU A 37 0.01 -2.18 -5.47
CA LEU A 37 -0.27 -1.57 -4.16
C LEU A 37 1.07 -1.35 -3.46
N PHE A 38 1.29 -0.14 -2.95
CA PHE A 38 2.39 0.11 -2.02
C PHE A 38 1.95 -0.21 -0.60
N LEU A 39 2.80 -0.90 0.15
CA LEU A 39 2.58 -1.23 1.56
C LEU A 39 3.89 -0.99 2.32
N ASP A 40 3.83 -0.21 3.37
CA ASP A 40 4.98 0.05 4.23
C ASP A 40 5.29 -1.16 5.13
N ASP A 41 6.53 -1.25 5.60
CA ASP A 41 7.00 -2.42 6.37
C ASP A 41 6.50 -2.47 7.81
N ASP A 42 5.85 -1.39 8.28
CA ASP A 42 5.19 -1.27 9.57
C ASP A 42 3.65 -1.34 9.50
N ASP A 43 3.09 -1.56 8.31
CA ASP A 43 1.65 -1.66 8.07
C ASP A 43 1.18 -3.09 7.72
N TRP A 44 -0.14 -3.30 7.78
CA TRP A 44 -0.79 -4.51 7.28
C TRP A 44 -2.12 -4.22 6.60
N ILE A 45 -2.55 -5.16 5.78
CA ILE A 45 -3.76 -5.07 4.97
C ILE A 45 -4.96 -5.56 5.80
N ALA A 46 -6.00 -4.72 5.91
CA ALA A 46 -7.26 -5.11 6.52
C ALA A 46 -8.01 -6.16 5.67
N PRO A 47 -8.86 -6.99 6.30
CA PRO A 47 -9.83 -7.79 5.55
C PRO A 47 -10.57 -6.94 4.51
N GLU A 48 -10.87 -7.55 3.36
CA GLU A 48 -11.57 -6.91 2.24
C GLU A 48 -10.90 -5.71 1.56
N HIS A 49 -9.77 -5.18 2.05
CA HIS A 49 -9.13 -3.98 1.50
C HIS A 49 -8.80 -4.14 0.01
N ILE A 50 -8.05 -5.20 -0.36
CA ILE A 50 -7.64 -5.44 -1.75
C ILE A 50 -8.86 -5.61 -2.67
N ILE A 51 -9.86 -6.43 -2.26
CA ILE A 51 -11.02 -6.70 -3.11
C ILE A 51 -11.88 -5.44 -3.29
N SER A 52 -11.95 -4.57 -2.28
CA SER A 52 -12.66 -3.29 -2.37
C SER A 52 -12.00 -2.35 -3.37
N LEU A 53 -10.67 -2.18 -3.28
CA LEU A 53 -9.93 -1.34 -4.24
C LEU A 53 -10.04 -1.88 -5.67
N LEU A 54 -9.86 -3.19 -5.85
CA LEU A 54 -9.94 -3.83 -7.15
C LEU A 54 -11.34 -3.67 -7.76
N SER A 55 -12.39 -3.94 -6.99
CA SER A 55 -13.78 -3.82 -7.46
C SER A 55 -14.09 -2.38 -7.90
N THR A 56 -13.58 -1.37 -7.20
CA THR A 56 -13.73 0.03 -7.58
C THR A 56 -13.03 0.34 -8.90
N LEU A 57 -11.79 -0.12 -9.09
CA LEU A 57 -11.03 0.11 -10.33
C LEU A 57 -11.65 -0.63 -11.52
N GLU A 58 -12.11 -1.87 -11.33
CA GLU A 58 -12.79 -2.64 -12.37
C GLU A 58 -14.12 -1.99 -12.79
N ALA A 59 -14.85 -1.41 -11.84
CA ALA A 59 -16.09 -0.67 -12.11
C ALA A 59 -15.85 0.68 -12.79
N ASN A 60 -14.65 1.28 -12.65
CA ASN A 60 -14.31 2.58 -13.20
C ASN A 60 -12.99 2.53 -14.02
N PRO A 61 -12.99 1.93 -15.23
CA PRO A 61 -11.76 1.71 -16.00
C PRO A 61 -11.01 2.98 -16.46
N GLN A 62 -11.58 4.16 -16.25
CA GLN A 62 -10.95 5.44 -16.56
C GLN A 62 -10.07 5.96 -15.41
N ASP A 63 -10.22 5.38 -14.21
CA ASP A 63 -9.49 5.81 -13.02
C ASP A 63 -8.13 5.10 -12.96
N GLY A 64 -7.06 5.88 -12.74
CA GLY A 64 -5.70 5.36 -12.68
C GLY A 64 -5.27 4.81 -11.31
N ALA A 65 -6.05 5.11 -10.26
CA ALA A 65 -5.76 4.68 -8.89
C ALA A 65 -7.03 4.71 -8.03
N ALA A 66 -7.06 3.86 -7.02
CA ALA A 66 -8.06 3.87 -5.95
C ALA A 66 -7.32 3.78 -4.61
N TYR A 67 -7.89 4.40 -3.57
CA TYR A 67 -7.40 4.33 -2.21
C TYR A 67 -8.59 4.14 -1.26
N SER A 68 -8.34 3.68 -0.04
CA SER A 68 -9.36 3.54 1.00
C SER A 68 -8.97 4.30 2.25
N SER A 69 -9.92 4.42 3.16
CA SER A 69 -9.65 4.88 4.51
C SER A 69 -8.67 3.96 5.24
N THR A 70 -7.91 4.51 6.18
CA THR A 70 -6.95 3.77 7.01
C THR A 70 -7.15 4.11 8.49
N ARG A 71 -6.76 3.18 9.38
CA ARG A 71 -6.82 3.37 10.83
C ARG A 71 -5.43 3.35 11.41
N LYS A 72 -5.11 4.36 12.21
CA LYS A 72 -3.84 4.38 12.93
C LYS A 72 -3.88 3.44 14.13
N VAL A 73 -2.78 2.73 14.29
CA VAL A 73 -2.51 1.81 15.39
C VAL A 73 -1.22 2.20 16.10
N SER A 74 -1.06 1.72 17.33
CA SER A 74 0.21 1.76 18.04
C SER A 74 1.18 0.70 17.50
N ALA A 75 2.44 0.77 17.90
CA ALA A 75 3.46 -0.23 17.52
C ALA A 75 3.15 -1.67 17.97
N ILE A 76 2.20 -1.85 18.89
CA ILE A 76 1.73 -3.18 19.35
C ILE A 76 0.39 -3.58 18.72
N GLY A 77 -0.13 -2.78 17.78
CA GLY A 77 -1.35 -3.06 17.02
C GLY A 77 -2.65 -2.52 17.62
N GLU A 78 -2.61 -1.89 18.80
CA GLU A 78 -3.81 -1.34 19.42
C GLU A 78 -4.31 -0.08 18.71
N PRO A 79 -5.63 0.08 18.47
CA PRO A 79 -6.19 1.27 17.84
C PRO A 79 -5.81 2.57 18.54
N ALA A 80 -5.33 3.55 17.79
CA ALA A 80 -4.96 4.87 18.32
C ALA A 80 -6.11 5.89 18.32
N GLY A 81 -7.33 5.47 17.92
CA GLY A 81 -8.51 6.35 17.83
C GLY A 81 -8.44 7.38 16.69
N ILE A 82 -7.54 7.20 15.74
CA ILE A 82 -7.38 8.08 14.57
C ILE A 82 -7.72 7.26 13.32
N GLU A 83 -8.68 7.77 12.56
CA GLU A 83 -9.10 7.22 11.27
C GLU A 83 -8.95 8.29 10.19
N PHE A 84 -8.34 7.91 9.08
CA PHE A 84 -8.25 8.72 7.89
C PHE A 84 -9.39 8.34 6.96
N ASP A 85 -10.60 8.79 7.30
CA ASP A 85 -11.84 8.49 6.57
C ASP A 85 -12.45 9.79 6.03
N ARG A 86 -11.93 10.24 4.89
CA ARG A 86 -12.35 11.48 4.25
C ARG A 86 -12.39 11.33 2.74
N ASP A 87 -13.29 12.09 2.13
CA ASP A 87 -13.36 12.24 0.68
C ASP A 87 -12.02 12.75 0.12
N PHE A 88 -11.79 12.42 -1.16
CA PHE A 88 -10.59 12.83 -1.86
C PHE A 88 -10.41 14.34 -1.86
N ASP A 89 -9.28 14.78 -1.32
CA ASP A 89 -8.85 16.18 -1.35
C ASP A 89 -7.39 16.23 -1.84
N PRO A 90 -7.15 16.77 -3.05
CA PRO A 90 -5.80 16.81 -3.64
C PRO A 90 -4.84 17.72 -2.85
N ILE A 91 -5.35 18.73 -2.14
CA ILE A 91 -4.53 19.61 -1.31
C ILE A 91 -4.09 18.86 -0.06
N LEU A 92 -5.01 18.11 0.55
CA LEU A 92 -4.73 17.31 1.72
C LEU A 92 -3.73 16.19 1.40
N LEU A 93 -3.90 15.52 0.27
CA LEU A 93 -2.97 14.49 -0.20
C LEU A 93 -1.55 15.04 -0.36
N MET A 94 -1.40 16.22 -0.98
CA MET A 94 -0.09 16.84 -1.19
C MET A 94 0.58 17.30 0.12
N ARG A 95 -0.22 17.66 1.13
CA ARG A 95 0.30 18.14 2.42
C ARG A 95 0.68 17.00 3.36
N ASP A 96 -0.22 16.03 3.50
CA ASP A 96 -0.15 15.05 4.59
C ASP A 96 0.36 13.68 4.13
N ASN A 97 0.35 13.40 2.82
CA ASN A 97 0.90 12.18 2.21
C ASN A 97 0.47 10.93 2.99
N PHE A 98 -0.81 10.60 2.91
CA PHE A 98 -1.41 9.48 3.65
C PHE A 98 -0.84 8.13 3.23
#